data_AF-W0Q8V2-F1
#
_entry.id   AF-W0Q8V2-F1
#
_cell.length_a   1.000
_cell.length_b   1.000
_cell.length_c   1.000
_cell.angle_alpha   90.00
_cell.angle_beta   90.00
_cell.angle_gamma   90.00
#
_symmetry.space_group_name_H-M   'P 1'
#
loop_
_entity.id
_entity.type
_entity.pdbx_description
1 polymer ?
#
loop_
_entity_poly.entity_id
_entity_poly.type
_entity_poly.pdbx_seq_one_letter_code
_entity_poly.pdbx_strand_id
1 'polypeptide(L)'
;MKNLISKAGRGIALLQAAVFASFFAISTASAEMPAPPKPLWQSEQADNSQIAQDARRDPNKYCTQCHESANATGKPFHYAGKHFQKDVKSPNNGEQITCVSCHGNISESHRKGAKDVMRFNPHGKASNSELERSIHEQNQVCMACHNPDTLREKFWAHDTHASKISCTNCHEIHPEKEPMKGIAEKDRIKLCVDCHTKVHSGEFKNPAMKSTEAKGTK
;
A
#
# COMPACT_ATOMS: atom_id res chain seq x y z
N MET A 1 42.09 -67.18 10.42
CA MET A 1 41.27 -67.87 11.44
C MET A 1 39.82 -67.77 11.00
N LYS A 2 39.21 -68.93 10.79
CA LYS A 2 37.81 -69.12 10.42
C LYS A 2 36.91 -68.78 11.63
N ASN A 3 35.61 -68.62 11.35
CA ASN A 3 34.45 -68.75 12.26
C ASN A 3 33.82 -67.43 12.72
N LEU A 4 32.50 -67.22 12.73
CA LEU A 4 31.34 -68.05 12.42
C LEU A 4 30.14 -67.08 12.28
N ILE A 5 29.44 -67.13 11.15
CA ILE A 5 28.11 -66.54 11.00
C ILE A 5 27.15 -67.45 11.75
N SER A 6 26.63 -67.02 12.90
CA SER A 6 25.61 -67.77 13.65
C SER A 6 24.23 -67.17 13.46
N LYS A 7 23.33 -68.02 12.97
CA LYS A 7 21.89 -67.81 12.85
C LYS A 7 21.29 -67.55 14.23
N ALA A 8 20.76 -66.36 14.44
CA ALA A 8 19.75 -66.09 15.48
C ALA A 8 18.76 -65.03 14.98
N GLY A 9 18.31 -65.18 13.73
CA GLY A 9 17.07 -64.57 13.27
C GLY A 9 15.89 -65.39 13.76
N ARG A 10 14.82 -64.71 14.18
CA ARG A 10 13.58 -65.21 14.80
C ARG A 10 13.69 -65.46 16.30
N GLY A 11 13.32 -64.44 17.08
CA GLY A 11 13.03 -64.69 18.49
C GLY A 11 12.91 -63.48 19.39
N ILE A 12 12.92 -62.24 18.89
CA ILE A 12 12.60 -61.07 19.74
C ILE A 12 11.85 -60.01 18.91
N ALA A 13 10.90 -60.46 18.10
CA ALA A 13 9.72 -59.66 17.82
C ALA A 13 8.72 -60.03 18.92
N LEU A 14 8.05 -59.05 19.54
CA LEU A 14 6.98 -59.19 20.55
C LEU A 14 7.33 -58.91 22.03
N LEU A 15 8.32 -58.08 22.37
CA LEU A 15 8.44 -57.59 23.77
C LEU A 15 9.06 -56.20 23.96
N GLN A 16 8.84 -55.29 23.00
CA GLN A 16 9.03 -53.84 23.22
C GLN A 16 7.84 -53.02 22.67
N ALA A 17 6.63 -53.61 22.68
CA ALA A 17 5.40 -52.94 22.29
C ALA A 17 4.71 -52.18 23.46
N ALA A 18 5.43 -51.91 24.54
CA ALA A 18 4.93 -51.16 25.67
C ALA A 18 6.08 -50.33 26.27
N VAL A 19 6.23 -49.10 25.79
CA VAL A 19 6.77 -47.87 26.44
C VAL A 19 7.27 -46.97 25.30
N PHE A 20 6.39 -46.50 24.41
CA PHE A 20 6.60 -45.30 23.56
C PHE A 20 5.25 -44.80 23.01
N ALA A 21 4.17 -45.00 23.78
CA ALA A 21 2.82 -44.51 23.44
C ALA A 21 2.44 -43.28 24.30
N SER A 22 3.43 -42.44 24.62
CA SER A 22 3.23 -41.23 25.42
C SER A 22 4.08 -40.13 24.81
N PHE A 23 3.45 -39.02 24.43
CA PHE A 23 4.02 -37.82 23.79
C PHE A 23 4.19 -37.87 22.27
N PHE A 24 3.07 -37.84 21.54
CA PHE A 24 2.95 -36.96 20.35
C PHE A 24 1.47 -36.64 20.10
N ALA A 25 0.85 -35.95 21.06
CA ALA A 25 -0.33 -35.15 20.76
C ALA A 25 0.17 -33.79 20.26
N ILE A 26 0.48 -33.69 18.97
CA ILE A 26 0.64 -32.39 18.33
C ILE A 26 -0.79 -31.84 18.22
N SER A 27 -1.19 -31.03 19.19
CA SER A 27 -2.35 -30.15 19.03
C SER A 27 -2.13 -29.37 17.75
N THR A 28 -2.93 -29.66 16.73
CA THR A 28 -3.18 -28.75 15.61
C THR A 28 -3.99 -27.59 16.19
N ALA A 29 -3.35 -26.74 16.99
CA ALA A 29 -3.82 -25.40 17.19
C ALA A 29 -3.63 -24.73 15.83
N SER A 30 -4.73 -24.63 15.06
CA SER A 30 -4.80 -23.67 13.98
C SER A 30 -4.42 -22.34 14.60
N ALA A 31 -3.23 -21.84 14.26
CA ALA A 31 -2.87 -20.49 14.58
C ALA A 31 -3.86 -19.62 13.80
N GLU A 32 -4.94 -19.24 14.46
CA GLU A 32 -5.90 -18.27 13.97
C GLU A 32 -5.07 -17.01 13.67
N MET A 33 -4.77 -16.80 12.39
CA MET A 33 -4.09 -15.59 11.96
C MET A 33 -4.95 -14.42 12.44
N PRO A 34 -4.37 -13.40 13.10
CA PRO A 34 -5.14 -12.24 13.50
C PRO A 34 -5.83 -11.66 12.27
N ALA A 35 -7.11 -11.36 12.41
CA ALA A 35 -7.90 -10.81 11.32
C ALA A 35 -7.16 -9.59 10.72
N PRO A 36 -7.09 -9.47 9.38
CA PRO A 36 -6.46 -8.32 8.76
C PRO A 36 -7.13 -7.03 9.26
N PRO A 37 -6.36 -5.95 9.46
CA PRO A 37 -6.91 -4.70 9.98
C PRO A 37 -8.08 -4.26 9.12
N LYS A 38 -9.21 -3.90 9.77
CA LYS A 38 -10.38 -3.40 9.06
C LYS A 38 -9.95 -2.24 8.17
N PRO A 39 -10.40 -2.21 6.91
CA PRO A 39 -9.96 -1.19 6.00
C PRO A 39 -10.44 0.19 6.45
N LEU A 40 -9.63 1.22 6.22
CA LEU A 40 -9.86 2.60 6.65
C LEU A 40 -11.19 3.21 6.16
N TRP A 41 -11.91 2.57 5.24
CA TRP A 41 -13.24 2.99 4.77
C TRP A 41 -14.41 2.41 5.60
N GLN A 42 -14.16 1.53 6.57
CA GLN A 42 -15.18 1.00 7.48
C GLN A 42 -14.98 1.58 8.89
N SER A 43 -15.47 2.79 9.13
CA SER A 43 -15.62 3.32 10.49
C SER A 43 -16.96 2.86 11.08
N GLU A 44 -16.94 2.03 12.12
CA GLU A 44 -18.14 1.49 12.79
C GLU A 44 -18.87 2.49 13.71
N GLN A 45 -18.42 3.73 13.84
CA GLN A 45 -19.08 4.73 14.67
C GLN A 45 -18.88 6.12 14.07
N ALA A 46 -19.78 6.53 13.18
CA ALA A 46 -20.09 7.94 13.01
C ALA A 46 -21.61 8.11 13.15
N ASP A 47 -22.01 9.19 13.81
CA ASP A 47 -23.41 9.53 14.07
C ASP A 47 -24.21 9.48 12.76
N ASN A 48 -25.21 8.60 12.75
CA ASN A 48 -25.98 8.19 11.57
C ASN A 48 -26.69 9.40 10.90
N SER A 49 -26.84 10.52 11.61
CA SER A 49 -27.40 11.78 11.10
C SER A 49 -26.42 12.58 10.22
N GLN A 50 -25.15 12.71 10.64
CA GLN A 50 -24.12 13.43 9.87
C GLN A 50 -23.64 12.61 8.66
N ILE A 51 -23.46 11.29 8.81
CA ILE A 51 -23.12 10.40 7.68
C ILE A 51 -24.20 10.46 6.60
N ALA A 52 -25.49 10.45 6.97
CA ALA A 52 -26.58 10.51 6.01
C ALA A 52 -26.65 11.84 5.22
N GLN A 53 -26.10 12.93 5.78
CA GLN A 53 -26.02 14.23 5.09
C GLN A 53 -24.78 14.37 4.23
N ASP A 54 -23.65 13.79 4.63
CA ASP A 54 -22.40 13.77 3.85
C ASP A 54 -22.43 12.73 2.73
N ALA A 55 -23.07 11.57 2.94
CA ALA A 55 -23.33 10.56 1.90
C ALA A 55 -24.30 11.03 0.80
N ARG A 56 -25.03 12.14 1.03
CA ARG A 56 -25.89 12.76 0.00
C ARG A 56 -25.14 13.62 -1.02
N ARG A 57 -23.83 13.82 -0.87
CA ARG A 57 -23.02 14.62 -1.80
C ARG A 57 -22.12 13.70 -2.61
N ASP A 58 -22.20 13.79 -3.94
CA ASP A 58 -21.20 13.21 -4.85
C ASP A 58 -19.80 13.59 -4.34
N PRO A 59 -18.96 12.60 -3.98
CA PRO A 59 -17.67 12.90 -3.37
C PRO A 59 -16.77 13.77 -4.21
N ASN A 60 -16.82 13.58 -5.54
CA ASN A 60 -16.04 14.38 -6.47
C ASN A 60 -16.52 15.83 -6.45
N LYS A 61 -17.84 16.06 -6.42
CA LYS A 61 -18.43 17.40 -6.42
C LYS A 61 -18.11 18.20 -5.16
N TYR A 62 -18.16 17.60 -3.97
CA TYR A 62 -17.87 18.39 -2.76
C TYR A 62 -16.37 18.62 -2.56
N CYS A 63 -15.49 17.68 -2.94
CA CYS A 63 -14.05 17.86 -2.83
C CYS A 63 -13.57 19.00 -3.73
N THR A 64 -14.08 19.03 -4.97
CA THR A 64 -13.69 19.99 -6.01
C THR A 64 -14.14 21.43 -5.72
N GLN A 65 -15.22 21.64 -4.96
CA GLN A 65 -15.64 22.97 -4.48
C GLN A 65 -14.52 23.76 -3.79
N CYS A 66 -13.56 23.07 -3.18
CA CYS A 66 -12.38 23.70 -2.58
C CYS A 66 -11.10 23.36 -3.37
N HIS A 67 -10.91 22.10 -3.78
CA HIS A 67 -9.63 21.60 -4.27
C HIS A 67 -9.31 21.94 -5.73
N GLU A 68 -10.20 22.55 -6.53
CA GLU A 68 -9.91 22.93 -7.92
C GLU A 68 -8.92 24.09 -8.08
N SER A 69 -8.78 24.94 -7.06
CA SER A 69 -7.93 26.12 -7.13
C SER A 69 -6.58 25.91 -6.43
N ALA A 70 -5.53 26.55 -6.96
CA ALA A 70 -4.22 26.58 -6.33
C ALA A 70 -4.23 27.11 -4.89
N ASN A 71 -5.30 27.83 -4.48
CA ASN A 71 -5.44 28.33 -3.12
C ASN A 71 -5.66 27.22 -2.07
N ALA A 72 -6.21 26.06 -2.43
CA ALA A 72 -6.47 24.96 -1.49
C ALA A 72 -5.33 23.94 -1.38
N THR A 73 -4.51 23.80 -2.43
CA THR A 73 -3.46 22.77 -2.53
C THR A 73 -2.08 23.33 -2.89
N GLY A 74 -1.99 24.64 -3.17
CA GLY A 74 -0.79 25.31 -3.66
C GLY A 74 -0.56 25.18 -5.17
N LYS A 75 -1.36 24.39 -5.90
CA LYS A 75 -1.22 24.14 -7.35
C LYS A 75 -2.58 23.95 -8.03
N PRO A 76 -2.76 24.32 -9.31
CA PRO A 76 -3.96 23.95 -10.06
C PRO A 76 -4.18 22.44 -9.98
N PHE A 77 -5.37 22.03 -9.55
CA PHE A 77 -5.71 20.63 -9.42
C PHE A 77 -6.51 20.18 -10.64
N HIS A 78 -5.92 19.29 -11.42
CA HIS A 78 -6.57 18.66 -12.57
C HIS A 78 -6.58 17.15 -12.35
N TYR A 79 -7.77 16.53 -12.39
CA TYR A 79 -7.97 15.09 -12.21
C TYR A 79 -8.48 14.46 -13.52
N ALA A 80 -7.59 14.31 -14.48
CA ALA A 80 -7.89 13.80 -15.82
C ALA A 80 -7.28 12.42 -16.10
N GLY A 81 -6.52 11.86 -15.14
CA GLY A 81 -5.89 10.56 -15.29
C GLY A 81 -6.85 9.39 -15.41
N LYS A 82 -6.30 8.21 -15.72
CA LYS A 82 -7.09 7.01 -16.09
C LYS A 82 -8.16 6.64 -15.06
N HIS A 83 -7.88 6.81 -13.77
CA HIS A 83 -8.82 6.49 -12.68
C HIS A 83 -10.08 7.36 -12.65
N PHE A 84 -10.06 8.53 -13.29
CA PHE A 84 -11.20 9.47 -13.35
C PHE A 84 -12.02 9.32 -14.64
N GLN A 85 -11.64 8.40 -15.53
CA GLN A 85 -12.38 8.14 -16.75
C GLN A 85 -13.65 7.32 -16.46
N LYS A 86 -14.73 7.59 -17.21
CA LYS A 86 -16.06 6.97 -17.02
C LYS A 86 -16.08 5.45 -17.24
N ASP A 87 -15.12 4.93 -17.99
CA ASP A 87 -14.96 3.51 -18.29
C ASP A 87 -14.22 2.75 -17.17
N VAL A 88 -13.61 3.46 -16.22
CA VAL A 88 -12.87 2.86 -15.11
C VAL A 88 -13.73 2.84 -13.86
N LYS A 89 -14.08 1.63 -13.43
CA LYS A 89 -14.89 1.35 -12.25
C LYS A 89 -14.06 0.61 -11.21
N SER A 90 -14.44 0.75 -9.94
CA SER A 90 -13.82 -0.02 -8.87
C SER A 90 -14.08 -1.52 -9.10
N PRO A 91 -13.05 -2.38 -9.02
CA PRO A 91 -13.25 -3.82 -9.08
C PRO A 91 -13.99 -4.37 -7.84
N ASN A 92 -14.06 -3.60 -6.75
CA ASN A 92 -14.63 -4.06 -5.49
C ASN A 92 -16.17 -3.94 -5.44
N ASN A 93 -16.74 -2.94 -6.13
CA ASN A 93 -18.18 -2.66 -6.10
C ASN A 93 -18.80 -2.29 -7.46
N GLY A 94 -18.00 -2.15 -8.52
CA GLY A 94 -18.48 -1.78 -9.87
C GLY A 94 -18.94 -0.33 -10.02
N GLU A 95 -18.73 0.51 -9.01
CA GLU A 95 -19.07 1.94 -9.04
C GLU A 95 -17.92 2.77 -9.62
N GLN A 96 -18.23 4.02 -9.98
CA GLN A 96 -17.21 4.97 -10.43
C GLN A 96 -16.21 5.27 -9.31
N ILE A 97 -14.93 5.32 -9.63
CA ILE A 97 -13.90 5.76 -8.69
C ILE A 97 -14.11 7.24 -8.35
N THR A 98 -14.00 7.57 -7.07
CA THR A 98 -14.16 8.94 -6.56
C THR A 98 -12.94 9.37 -5.74
N CYS A 99 -12.88 10.64 -5.32
CA CYS A 99 -11.84 11.16 -4.44
C CYS A 99 -11.67 10.30 -3.18
N VAL A 100 -12.77 9.91 -2.55
CA VAL A 100 -12.76 9.14 -1.29
C VAL A 100 -12.32 7.69 -1.48
N SER A 101 -12.36 7.15 -2.70
CA SER A 101 -11.86 5.80 -3.01
C SER A 101 -10.35 5.66 -2.74
N CYS A 102 -9.59 6.76 -2.83
CA CYS A 102 -8.15 6.77 -2.52
C CYS A 102 -7.82 7.64 -1.31
N HIS A 103 -8.49 8.78 -1.14
CA HIS A 103 -8.19 9.73 -0.07
C HIS A 103 -8.94 9.43 1.22
N GLY A 104 -10.00 8.63 1.21
CA GLY A 104 -10.88 8.45 2.37
C GLY A 104 -11.70 9.69 2.69
N ASN A 105 -12.49 9.61 3.76
CA ASN A 105 -13.37 10.70 4.18
C ASN A 105 -12.60 11.80 4.94
N ILE A 106 -13.12 13.02 4.87
CA ILE A 106 -12.61 14.16 5.62
C ILE A 106 -13.19 14.17 7.05
N SER A 107 -12.45 14.74 7.99
CA SER A 107 -12.94 15.05 9.34
C SER A 107 -13.41 16.50 9.42
N GLU A 108 -14.10 16.88 10.50
CA GLU A 108 -14.44 18.28 10.78
C GLU A 108 -13.19 19.19 10.87
N SER A 109 -12.04 18.61 11.24
CA SER A 109 -10.77 19.32 11.37
C SER A 109 -9.93 19.29 10.09
N HIS A 110 -10.48 18.82 8.97
CA HIS A 110 -9.75 18.70 7.69
C HIS A 110 -9.03 20.01 7.29
N ARG A 111 -9.75 21.13 7.39
CA ARG A 111 -9.22 22.47 7.04
C ARG A 111 -8.14 22.96 8.00
N LYS A 112 -8.02 22.37 9.19
CA LYS A 112 -6.98 22.66 10.17
C LYS A 112 -5.73 21.79 9.98
N GLY A 113 -5.70 20.96 8.93
CA GLY A 113 -4.59 20.06 8.66
C GLY A 113 -4.64 18.78 9.49
N ALA A 114 -5.81 18.18 9.68
CA ALA A 114 -5.91 16.87 10.31
C ALA A 114 -5.28 15.76 9.43
N LYS A 115 -4.82 14.68 10.08
CA LYS A 115 -4.37 13.45 9.41
C LYS A 115 -5.57 12.54 9.09
N ASP A 116 -6.58 13.09 8.42
CA ASP A 116 -7.83 12.41 8.09
C ASP A 116 -7.76 11.72 6.73
N VAL A 117 -7.47 12.46 5.67
CA VAL A 117 -7.36 11.90 4.31
C VAL A 117 -5.99 11.29 4.05
N MET A 118 -5.92 10.27 3.19
CA MET A 118 -4.66 9.76 2.66
C MET A 118 -3.96 10.86 1.85
N ARG A 119 -2.66 11.02 2.06
CA ARG A 119 -1.80 11.94 1.32
C ARG A 119 -0.69 11.12 0.69
N PHE A 120 -0.75 10.96 -0.62
CA PHE A 120 0.27 10.25 -1.38
C PHE A 120 1.36 11.22 -1.76
N ASN A 121 2.59 10.94 -1.35
CA ASN A 121 3.73 11.76 -1.73
C ASN A 121 4.89 10.86 -2.18
N PRO A 122 5.65 11.29 -3.21
CA PRO A 122 6.99 10.78 -3.40
C PRO A 122 7.82 11.00 -2.14
N HIS A 123 8.74 10.08 -1.87
CA HIS A 123 9.69 10.21 -0.75
C HIS A 123 10.27 11.63 -0.61
N GLY A 124 10.12 12.23 0.57
CA GLY A 124 10.71 13.53 0.90
C GLY A 124 10.02 14.72 0.23
N LYS A 125 8.84 14.52 -0.39
CA LYS A 125 8.06 15.58 -1.06
C LYS A 125 6.74 15.93 -0.38
N ALA A 126 6.48 15.38 0.82
CA ALA A 126 5.35 15.79 1.63
C ALA A 126 5.49 17.25 2.06
N SER A 127 4.43 18.04 1.86
CA SER A 127 4.38 19.44 2.30
C SER A 127 4.36 19.58 3.83
N ASN A 128 3.81 18.58 4.52
CA ASN A 128 3.89 18.44 5.97
C ASN A 128 4.11 16.95 6.31
N SER A 129 5.31 16.64 6.83
CA SER A 129 5.68 15.27 7.19
C SER A 129 4.89 14.70 8.37
N GLU A 130 4.27 15.52 9.22
CA GLU A 130 3.46 15.03 10.35
C GLU A 130 2.15 14.38 9.86
N LEU A 131 1.63 14.88 8.73
CA LEU A 131 0.41 14.38 8.10
C LEU A 131 0.67 13.21 7.15
N GLU A 132 1.94 12.92 6.85
CA GLU A 132 2.32 11.82 5.98
C GLU A 132 2.12 10.48 6.70
N ARG A 133 1.47 9.54 6.01
CA ARG A 133 1.38 8.15 6.45
C ARG A 133 2.58 7.35 5.97
N SER A 134 2.86 6.24 6.61
CA SER A 134 3.95 5.34 6.22
C SER A 134 3.79 4.86 4.78
N ILE A 135 4.90 4.45 4.16
CA ILE A 135 4.92 3.88 2.80
C ILE A 135 3.94 2.71 2.69
N HIS A 136 3.90 1.86 3.71
CA HIS A 136 2.99 0.72 3.74
C HIS A 136 1.53 1.17 3.71
N GLU A 137 1.14 2.09 4.60
CA GLU A 137 -0.23 2.64 4.64
C GLU A 137 -0.64 3.29 3.31
N GLN A 138 0.27 4.06 2.68
CA GLN A 138 0.02 4.64 1.36
C GLN A 138 -0.22 3.53 0.31
N ASN A 139 0.69 2.56 0.22
CA ASN A 139 0.61 1.52 -0.82
C ASN A 139 -0.57 0.57 -0.62
N GLN A 140 -1.01 0.32 0.61
CA GLN A 140 -2.18 -0.52 0.88
C GLN A 140 -3.48 0.04 0.29
N VAL A 141 -3.60 1.36 0.12
CA VAL A 141 -4.75 1.94 -0.56
C VAL A 141 -4.80 1.51 -2.03
N CYS A 142 -3.65 1.46 -2.70
CA CYS A 142 -3.56 0.95 -4.08
C CYS A 142 -3.91 -0.53 -4.14
N MET A 143 -3.40 -1.32 -3.19
CA MET A 143 -3.60 -2.77 -3.11
C MET A 143 -5.03 -3.16 -2.72
N ALA A 144 -5.84 -2.21 -2.24
CA ALA A 144 -7.27 -2.44 -2.05
C ALA A 144 -8.00 -2.73 -3.37
N CYS A 145 -7.44 -2.35 -4.53
CA CYS A 145 -7.99 -2.63 -5.86
C CYS A 145 -7.00 -3.37 -6.77
N HIS A 146 -5.70 -3.12 -6.64
CA HIS A 146 -4.67 -3.73 -7.50
C HIS A 146 -4.10 -5.01 -6.90
N ASN A 147 -4.15 -6.10 -7.67
CA ASN A 147 -3.60 -7.38 -7.26
C ASN A 147 -2.07 -7.41 -7.41
N PRO A 148 -1.29 -7.77 -6.36
CA PRO A 148 0.17 -7.86 -6.42
C PRO A 148 0.72 -8.81 -7.50
N ASP A 149 0.08 -9.96 -7.73
CA ASP A 149 0.51 -10.94 -8.74
C ASP A 149 0.39 -10.34 -10.14
N THR A 150 -0.73 -9.68 -10.45
CA THR A 150 -0.92 -9.00 -11.73
C THR A 150 0.09 -7.86 -11.92
N LEU A 151 0.38 -7.10 -10.87
CA LEU A 151 1.39 -6.04 -10.93
C LEU A 151 2.79 -6.60 -11.20
N ARG A 152 3.16 -7.71 -10.54
CA ARG A 152 4.42 -8.41 -10.73
C ARG A 152 4.56 -8.94 -12.16
N GLU A 153 3.51 -9.55 -12.70
CA GLU A 153 3.48 -10.04 -14.09
C GLU A 153 3.64 -8.89 -15.10
N LYS A 154 3.06 -7.73 -14.84
CA LYS A 154 3.22 -6.56 -15.71
C LYS A 154 4.59 -5.92 -15.62
N PHE A 155 5.16 -5.85 -14.43
CA PHE A 155 6.52 -5.36 -14.22
C PHE A 155 7.05 -5.84 -12.88
N TRP A 156 8.07 -6.71 -12.92
CA TRP A 156 8.67 -7.35 -11.74
C TRP A 156 9.06 -6.37 -10.63
N ALA A 157 9.48 -5.15 -11.00
CA ALA A 157 9.91 -4.15 -10.02
C ALA A 157 8.80 -3.76 -9.04
N HIS A 158 7.51 -3.97 -9.33
CA HIS A 158 6.46 -3.67 -8.35
C HIS A 158 6.65 -4.44 -7.04
N ASP A 159 7.00 -5.73 -7.12
CA ASP A 159 7.13 -6.59 -5.95
C ASP A 159 8.28 -6.14 -5.02
N THR A 160 9.44 -5.85 -5.60
CA THR A 160 10.62 -5.38 -4.85
C THR A 160 10.45 -3.99 -4.24
N HIS A 161 9.54 -3.17 -4.76
CA HIS A 161 9.32 -1.79 -4.32
C HIS A 161 8.10 -1.61 -3.41
N ALA A 162 7.13 -2.52 -3.44
CA ALA A 162 5.84 -2.38 -2.76
C ALA A 162 5.92 -2.08 -1.25
N SER A 163 7.03 -2.47 -0.59
CA SER A 163 7.26 -2.21 0.85
C SER A 163 8.36 -1.17 1.14
N LYS A 164 8.99 -0.60 0.09
CA LYS A 164 10.22 0.20 0.22
C LYS A 164 10.07 1.64 -0.25
N ILE A 165 9.19 1.90 -1.21
CA ILE A 165 8.89 3.24 -1.74
C ILE A 165 7.38 3.37 -1.97
N SER A 166 6.85 4.60 -1.99
CA SER A 166 5.43 4.80 -2.29
C SER A 166 5.18 4.57 -3.78
N CYS A 167 3.99 4.09 -4.16
CA CYS A 167 3.62 3.95 -5.59
C CYS A 167 3.79 5.27 -6.36
N THR A 168 3.54 6.39 -5.68
CA THR A 168 3.66 7.75 -6.23
C THR A 168 5.10 8.25 -6.39
N ASN A 169 6.11 7.49 -5.98
CA ASN A 169 7.49 7.79 -6.39
C ASN A 169 7.70 7.63 -7.91
N CYS A 170 6.88 6.82 -8.58
CA CYS A 170 6.94 6.61 -10.03
C CYS A 170 5.66 7.06 -10.72
N HIS A 171 4.49 6.85 -10.10
CA HIS A 171 3.20 7.09 -10.72
C HIS A 171 2.58 8.44 -10.36
N GLU A 172 1.99 9.09 -11.37
CA GLU A 172 1.15 10.29 -11.16
C GLU A 172 -0.27 10.05 -11.64
N ILE A 173 -1.22 10.04 -10.70
CA ILE A 173 -2.59 9.58 -10.97
C ILE A 173 -3.53 10.70 -11.45
N HIS A 174 -3.28 11.93 -11.00
CA HIS A 174 -4.13 13.07 -11.33
C HIS A 174 -3.99 13.54 -12.80
N PRO A 175 -2.78 13.68 -13.38
CA PRO A 175 -2.64 14.15 -14.76
C PRO A 175 -3.22 13.16 -15.79
N GLU A 176 -3.67 13.66 -16.93
CA GLU A 176 -4.16 12.83 -18.05
C GLU A 176 -3.11 11.83 -18.54
N LYS A 177 -1.86 12.29 -18.64
CA LYS A 177 -0.71 11.48 -19.04
C LYS A 177 0.07 11.04 -17.81
N GLU A 178 -0.07 9.77 -17.47
CA GLU A 178 0.70 9.13 -16.42
C GLU A 178 2.17 8.89 -16.91
N PRO A 179 3.20 9.34 -16.17
CA PRO A 179 4.59 9.30 -16.61
C PRO A 179 5.10 7.91 -16.98
N MET A 180 4.80 6.87 -16.18
CA MET A 180 5.27 5.51 -16.42
C MET A 180 4.73 4.91 -17.72
N LYS A 181 3.50 5.26 -18.12
CA LYS A 181 2.91 4.86 -19.41
C LYS A 181 3.63 5.51 -20.60
N GLY A 182 4.22 6.69 -20.41
CA GLY A 182 4.95 7.43 -21.44
C GLY A 182 6.37 6.93 -21.71
N ILE A 183 6.89 6.02 -20.89
CA ILE A 183 8.28 5.54 -20.97
C ILE A 183 8.30 4.16 -21.65
N ALA A 184 8.98 4.08 -22.79
CA ALA A 184 9.19 2.82 -23.48
C ALA A 184 9.96 1.85 -22.58
N GLU A 185 9.66 0.55 -22.69
CA GLU A 185 10.20 -0.47 -21.78
C GLU A 185 11.73 -0.45 -21.69
N LYS A 186 12.41 -0.34 -22.84
CA LYS A 186 13.88 -0.23 -22.92
C LYS A 186 14.46 1.00 -22.20
N ASP A 187 13.68 2.06 -22.04
CA ASP A 187 14.13 3.33 -21.46
C ASP A 187 13.83 3.39 -19.96
N ARG A 188 13.06 2.45 -19.41
CA ARG A 188 12.73 2.37 -17.97
C ARG A 188 13.97 2.12 -17.11
N ILE A 189 15.02 1.52 -17.65
CA ILE A 189 16.28 1.27 -16.92
C ILE A 189 16.88 2.57 -16.37
N LYS A 190 16.67 3.70 -17.06
CA LYS A 190 17.14 5.01 -16.61
C LYS A 190 16.53 5.39 -15.26
N LEU A 191 15.25 5.09 -15.01
CA LEU A 191 14.58 5.35 -13.73
C LEU A 191 15.26 4.59 -12.60
N CYS A 192 15.62 3.34 -12.85
CA CYS A 192 16.30 2.47 -11.88
C CYS A 192 17.66 3.08 -11.50
N VAL A 193 18.46 3.45 -12.51
CA VAL A 193 19.79 4.03 -12.31
C VAL A 193 19.70 5.37 -11.61
N ASP A 194 18.83 6.27 -12.06
CA ASP A 194 18.68 7.61 -11.50
C ASP A 194 18.29 7.53 -10.01
N CYS A 195 17.31 6.70 -9.65
CA CYS A 195 16.85 6.56 -8.28
C CYS A 195 17.88 5.84 -7.40
N HIS A 196 18.41 4.70 -7.84
CA HIS A 196 19.37 3.94 -7.01
C HIS A 196 20.71 4.66 -6.85
N THR A 197 21.13 5.50 -7.80
CA THR A 197 22.30 6.37 -7.60
C THR A 197 22.10 7.30 -6.41
N LYS A 198 20.89 7.87 -6.26
CA LYS A 198 20.52 8.70 -5.11
C LYS A 198 20.38 7.91 -3.81
N VAL A 199 19.91 6.67 -3.89
CA VAL A 199 19.91 5.75 -2.73
C VAL A 199 21.34 5.50 -2.25
N HIS A 200 22.26 5.20 -3.17
CA HIS A 200 23.66 4.93 -2.86
C HIS A 200 24.40 6.18 -2.36
N SER A 201 24.07 7.37 -2.88
CA SER A 201 24.64 8.63 -2.38
C SER A 201 24.11 9.02 -0.99
N GLY A 202 23.07 8.35 -0.49
CA GLY A 202 22.47 8.65 0.81
C GLY A 202 21.53 9.85 0.81
N GLU A 203 21.15 10.38 -0.36
CA GLU A 203 20.20 11.50 -0.51
C GLU A 203 18.92 11.27 0.30
N PHE A 204 18.41 10.04 0.31
CA PHE A 204 17.20 9.65 1.03
C PHE A 204 17.38 9.36 2.52
N LYS A 205 18.62 9.31 3.02
CA LYS A 205 18.92 9.10 4.46
C LYS A 205 19.02 10.40 5.24
N ASN A 206 19.14 11.55 4.57
CA ASN A 206 19.38 12.84 5.21
C ASN A 206 18.09 13.44 5.79
N PRO A 207 17.98 13.62 7.13
CA PRO A 207 16.82 14.24 7.78
C PRO A 207 16.62 15.72 7.39
N ALA A 208 17.66 16.37 6.85
CA ALA A 208 17.67 17.79 6.49
C ALA A 208 16.77 18.15 5.28
N MET A 209 16.22 17.16 4.58
CA MET A 209 15.28 17.37 3.47
C MET A 209 13.82 17.42 3.94
N LYS A 210 13.53 17.23 5.24
CA LYS A 210 12.17 17.30 5.79
C LYS A 210 11.55 18.72 5.85
N SER A 211 12.24 19.78 5.45
CA SER A 211 11.67 21.15 5.61
C SER A 211 12.25 22.27 4.72
N THR A 212 13.13 21.99 3.75
CA THR A 212 13.94 23.03 3.09
C THR A 212 13.44 23.55 1.74
N GLU A 213 12.17 23.35 1.37
CA GLU A 213 11.55 24.05 0.21
C GLU A 213 10.33 24.91 0.60
N ALA A 214 10.21 25.32 1.87
CA ALA A 214 9.21 26.30 2.34
C ALA A 214 9.82 27.62 2.84
N LYS A 215 11.12 27.86 2.60
CA LYS A 215 11.75 29.17 2.84
C LYS A 215 12.74 29.51 1.73
N GLY A 216 12.36 30.45 0.87
CA GLY A 216 13.33 31.33 0.19
C GLY A 216 13.04 31.65 -1.27
N THR A 217 12.37 32.79 -1.51
CA THR A 217 12.55 33.83 -2.56
C THR A 217 11.18 34.44 -2.87
N LYS A 218 10.84 35.70 -2.56
CA LYS A 218 11.55 36.96 -2.29
C LYS A 218 10.85 37.68 -1.14
#